data_AF-A0A3D2S604-F1
#
_entry.id   AF-A0A3D2S604-F1
#
_cell.length_a   1.000
_cell.length_b   1.000
_cell.length_c   1.000
_cell.angle_alpha   90.00
_cell.angle_beta   90.00
_cell.angle_gamma   90.00
#
_symmetry.space_group_name_H-M   'P 1'
#
loop_
_entity.id
_entity.type
_entity.pdbx_description
1 polymer ?
#
loop_
_entity_poly.entity_id
_entity_poly.type
_entity_poly.pdbx_seq_one_letter_code
_entity_poly.pdbx_strand_id
1 'polypeptide(L)'
;LSASVQKLFKTKYILHVNPTGVFVIGGPHGDSGLTGRKIIVDTYGGKGAHGGGAFSGKDPSKVDRSAAYATRHIAKNMVAAGICDEVLVQVAYAIGVAHPVSLHVNTYGTAKVDLSDGAISDIINSVFDMTPY
;
A
#
# COMPACT_ATOMS: atom_id res chain seq x y z
N LEU A 1 15.44 -4.27 -24.33
CA LEU A 1 14.60 -4.93 -23.30
C LEU A 1 15.12 -6.33 -23.05
N SER A 2 15.22 -6.79 -21.80
CA SER A 2 15.60 -8.19 -21.51
C SER A 2 14.57 -9.18 -22.07
N ALA A 3 14.96 -10.44 -22.29
CA ALA A 3 14.05 -11.47 -22.77
C ALA A 3 12.84 -11.67 -21.84
N SER A 4 13.02 -11.50 -20.52
CA SER A 4 11.93 -11.56 -19.54
C SER A 4 10.92 -10.43 -19.70
N VAL A 5 11.38 -9.20 -19.99
CA VAL A 5 10.48 -8.05 -20.19
C VAL A 5 9.80 -8.12 -21.56
N GLN A 6 10.48 -8.59 -22.60
CA GLN A 6 9.87 -8.78 -23.93
C GLN A 6 8.68 -9.75 -23.88
N LYS A 7 8.73 -10.78 -23.04
CA LYS A 7 7.60 -11.73 -22.82
C LYS A 7 6.34 -11.06 -22.26
N LEU A 8 6.45 -9.90 -21.60
CA LEU A 8 5.29 -9.17 -21.08
C LEU A 8 4.50 -8.47 -22.20
N PHE A 9 5.17 -8.13 -23.30
CA PHE A 9 4.54 -7.56 -24.49
C PHE A 9 3.97 -8.70 -25.35
N LYS A 10 2.75 -9.13 -25.02
CA LYS A 10 1.99 -10.07 -25.87
C LYS A 10 1.85 -9.48 -27.28
N THR A 11 1.80 -10.32 -28.31
CA THR A 11 1.71 -9.90 -29.72
C THR A 11 0.46 -9.09 -30.06
N LYS A 12 -0.56 -9.08 -29.20
CA LYS A 12 -1.78 -8.29 -29.34
C LYS A 12 -1.95 -7.36 -28.14
N TYR A 13 -1.56 -6.10 -28.31
CA TYR A 13 -1.79 -5.02 -27.35
C TYR A 13 -2.31 -3.79 -28.09
N ILE A 14 -3.06 -2.95 -27.37
CA ILE A 14 -3.52 -1.66 -27.90
C ILE A 14 -2.58 -0.61 -27.31
N LEU A 15 -1.87 0.10 -28.19
CA LEU A 15 -0.98 1.19 -27.79
C LEU A 15 -1.67 2.53 -28.03
N HIS A 16 -1.91 3.27 -26.95
CA HIS A 16 -2.38 4.64 -27.01
C HIS A 16 -1.24 5.58 -26.62
N VAL A 17 -0.72 6.34 -27.58
CA VAL A 17 0.22 7.43 -27.34
C VAL A 17 -0.46 8.71 -27.76
N ASN A 18 -0.62 9.65 -26.83
CA ASN A 18 -1.32 10.91 -27.03
C ASN A 18 -2.65 10.75 -27.80
N PRO A 19 -3.58 9.89 -27.32
CA PRO A 19 -4.81 9.59 -28.05
C PRO A 19 -5.72 10.81 -28.24
N THR A 20 -5.48 11.89 -27.50
CA THR A 20 -6.21 13.17 -27.59
C THR A 20 -5.50 14.22 -28.47
N GLY A 21 -4.42 13.85 -29.16
CA GLY A 21 -3.64 14.77 -30.01
C GLY A 21 -2.52 15.48 -29.25
N VAL A 22 -2.16 16.69 -29.71
CA VAL A 22 -1.02 17.45 -29.18
C VAL A 22 -1.31 17.97 -27.77
N PHE A 23 -0.40 17.74 -26.82
CA PHE A 23 -0.53 18.18 -25.43
C PHE A 23 0.53 19.23 -25.09
N VAL A 24 0.25 20.51 -25.40
CA VAL A 24 1.19 21.63 -25.22
C VAL A 24 1.03 22.30 -23.86
N ILE A 25 -0.22 22.54 -23.45
CA ILE A 25 -0.55 23.24 -22.21
C ILE A 25 -0.75 22.20 -21.11
N GLY A 26 0.05 22.25 -20.04
CA GLY A 26 -0.04 21.32 -18.91
C GLY A 26 0.31 21.99 -17.58
N GLY A 27 0.45 21.17 -16.54
CA GLY A 27 0.73 21.65 -15.18
C GLY A 27 -0.43 22.47 -14.59
N PRO A 28 -0.16 23.38 -13.64
CA PRO A 28 -1.20 24.16 -12.96
C PRO A 28 -2.08 25.03 -13.87
N HIS A 29 -1.59 25.36 -15.08
CA HIS A 29 -2.37 26.11 -16.07
C HIS A 29 -3.49 25.26 -16.71
N GLY A 30 -3.30 23.94 -16.79
CA GLY A 30 -4.26 23.02 -17.41
C GLY A 30 -5.18 22.29 -16.43
N ASP A 31 -4.77 22.15 -15.17
CA ASP A 31 -5.57 21.50 -14.11
C ASP A 31 -5.12 21.97 -12.72
N SER A 32 -6.08 22.22 -11.83
CA SER A 32 -5.80 22.63 -10.46
C SER A 32 -5.39 21.44 -9.60
N GLY A 33 -4.16 21.45 -9.11
CA GLY A 33 -3.62 20.41 -8.22
C GLY A 33 -3.92 20.68 -6.74
N LEU A 34 -4.28 19.63 -6.00
CA LEU A 34 -4.39 19.68 -4.54
C LEU A 34 -3.65 18.50 -3.91
N THR A 35 -3.03 18.73 -2.76
CA THR A 35 -2.38 17.69 -1.95
C THR A 35 -3.38 16.58 -1.61
N GLY A 36 -2.96 15.31 -1.72
CA GLY A 36 -3.79 14.16 -1.36
C GLY A 36 -4.85 13.74 -2.38
N ARG A 37 -4.76 14.20 -3.64
CA ARG A 37 -5.70 13.82 -4.72
C ARG A 37 -5.22 12.66 -5.60
N LYS A 38 -4.19 11.93 -5.17
CA LYS A 38 -3.57 10.80 -5.88
C LYS A 38 -3.25 9.62 -4.95
N ILE A 39 -3.99 9.46 -3.86
CA ILE A 39 -3.71 8.46 -2.81
C ILE A 39 -3.63 6.99 -3.27
N ILE A 40 -4.39 6.60 -4.32
CA ILE A 40 -4.28 5.25 -4.90
C ILE A 40 -3.03 5.09 -5.78
N VAL A 41 -2.57 6.17 -6.42
CA VAL A 41 -1.30 6.22 -7.16
C VAL A 41 -0.13 6.16 -6.19
N ASP A 42 -0.23 6.84 -5.04
CA ASP A 42 0.80 6.84 -3.99
C ASP A 42 0.96 5.47 -3.30
N THR A 43 -0.01 4.57 -3.45
CA THR A 43 -0.04 3.28 -2.74
C THR A 43 0.11 2.10 -3.69
N TYR A 44 -0.97 1.38 -3.96
CA TYR A 44 -0.90 0.03 -4.55
C TYR A 44 -1.68 -0.08 -5.86
N GLY A 45 -2.02 1.06 -6.50
CA GLY A 45 -2.60 1.07 -7.84
C GLY A 45 -3.94 0.34 -7.97
N GLY A 46 -4.70 0.25 -6.87
CA GLY A 46 -6.00 -0.44 -6.79
C GLY A 46 -5.95 -1.87 -6.25
N LYS A 47 -4.76 -2.47 -6.05
CA LYS A 47 -4.61 -3.76 -5.34
C LYS A 47 -4.57 -3.52 -3.82
N GLY A 48 -5.04 -4.48 -3.03
CA GLY A 48 -5.08 -4.36 -1.58
C GLY A 48 -6.23 -3.45 -1.11
N ALA A 49 -5.95 -2.51 -0.21
CA ALA A 49 -6.94 -1.58 0.33
C ALA A 49 -6.32 -0.22 0.67
N HIS A 50 -7.17 0.78 0.95
CA HIS A 50 -6.75 2.11 1.34
C HIS A 50 -7.65 2.67 2.45
N GLY A 51 -7.06 3.24 3.51
CA GLY A 51 -7.79 3.77 4.67
C GLY A 51 -8.38 5.18 4.48
N GLY A 52 -7.95 5.89 3.43
CA GLY A 52 -8.50 7.19 3.01
C GLY A 52 -7.59 8.39 3.29
N GLY A 53 -6.66 8.27 4.24
CA GLY A 53 -5.71 9.33 4.59
C GLY A 53 -4.66 9.59 3.50
N ALA A 54 -4.42 10.86 3.17
CA ALA A 54 -3.28 11.27 2.34
C ALA A 54 -1.95 11.30 3.12
N PHE A 55 -0.82 11.19 2.43
CA PHE A 55 0.52 11.17 3.05
C PHE A 55 1.22 12.54 3.04
N SER A 56 1.29 13.19 1.88
CA SER A 56 2.07 14.41 1.68
C SER A 56 1.56 15.57 2.53
N GLY A 57 2.48 16.37 3.07
CA GLY A 57 2.16 17.50 3.96
C GLY A 57 1.91 17.12 5.41
N LYS A 58 2.05 15.84 5.79
CA LYS A 58 1.89 15.37 7.17
C LYS A 58 3.21 14.96 7.79
N ASP A 59 3.46 15.43 9.01
CA ASP A 59 4.59 14.98 9.83
C ASP A 59 4.39 13.53 10.31
N PRO A 60 5.45 12.85 10.80
CA PRO A 60 5.37 11.43 11.19
C PRO A 60 4.43 11.12 12.36
N SER A 61 3.98 12.10 13.16
CA SER A 61 2.98 11.86 14.21
C SER A 61 1.59 11.53 13.64
N LYS A 62 1.34 11.83 12.36
CA LYS A 62 0.05 11.55 11.73
C LYS A 62 0.01 10.12 11.21
N VAL A 63 -0.77 9.29 11.93
CA VAL A 63 -0.91 7.85 11.66
C VAL A 63 -1.37 7.50 10.26
N ASP A 64 -2.08 8.39 9.57
CA ASP A 64 -2.40 8.23 8.14
C ASP A 64 -1.14 7.95 7.28
N ARG A 65 0.01 8.51 7.67
CA ARG A 65 1.29 8.32 7.01
C ARG A 65 2.14 7.27 7.70
N SER A 66 2.44 7.45 8.97
CA SER A 66 3.39 6.58 9.69
C SER A 66 2.88 5.15 9.84
N ALA A 67 1.60 4.96 10.19
CA ALA A 67 1.04 3.62 10.32
C ALA A 67 0.87 2.92 8.97
N ALA A 68 0.53 3.65 7.90
CA ALA A 68 0.52 3.09 6.54
C ALA A 68 1.92 2.61 6.10
N TYR A 69 2.98 3.31 6.51
CA TYR A 69 4.35 2.88 6.25
C TYR A 69 4.74 1.67 7.11
N ALA A 70 4.32 1.63 8.38
CA ALA A 70 4.53 0.49 9.26
C ALA A 70 3.85 -0.78 8.74
N THR A 71 2.58 -0.70 8.30
CA THR A 71 1.88 -1.86 7.71
C THR A 71 2.52 -2.31 6.40
N ARG A 72 3.02 -1.38 5.57
CA ARG A 72 3.83 -1.73 4.39
C ARG A 72 5.11 -2.47 4.79
N HIS A 73 5.79 -2.01 5.84
CA HIS A 73 7.00 -2.65 6.35
C HIS A 73 6.70 -4.08 6.83
N ILE A 74 5.64 -4.27 7.60
CA ILE A 74 5.18 -5.59 8.05
C ILE A 74 4.88 -6.50 6.85
N ALA A 75 3.99 -6.07 5.95
CA ALA A 75 3.57 -6.87 4.78
C ALA A 75 4.76 -7.28 3.90
N LYS A 76 5.70 -6.36 3.65
CA LYS A 76 6.90 -6.66 2.87
C LYS A 76 7.78 -7.71 3.55
N ASN A 77 7.99 -7.60 4.86
CA ASN A 77 8.82 -8.54 5.61
C ASN A 77 8.17 -9.92 5.73
N MET A 78 6.84 -10.00 5.85
CA MET A 78 6.14 -11.29 5.88
C MET A 78 6.36 -12.09 4.59
N VAL A 79 6.21 -11.44 3.44
CA VAL A 79 6.44 -12.08 2.13
C VAL A 79 7.93 -12.42 1.96
N ALA A 80 8.83 -11.51 2.34
CA ALA A 80 10.28 -11.73 2.25
C ALA A 80 10.77 -12.88 3.15
N ALA A 81 10.16 -13.06 4.32
CA ALA A 81 10.43 -14.16 5.25
C ALA A 81 9.80 -15.50 4.81
N GLY A 82 9.05 -15.51 3.69
CA GLY A 82 8.40 -16.72 3.18
C GLY A 82 7.18 -17.16 3.97
N ILE A 83 6.57 -16.27 4.78
CA ILE A 83 5.36 -16.59 5.56
C ILE A 83 4.15 -16.76 4.64
N CYS A 84 4.08 -16.01 3.54
CA CYS A 84 2.98 -16.03 2.57
C CYS A 84 3.45 -15.51 1.19
N ASP A 85 2.63 -15.71 0.15
CA ASP A 85 2.90 -15.15 -1.19
C ASP A 85 2.29 -13.76 -1.39
N GLU A 86 1.14 -13.49 -0.77
CA GLU A 86 0.55 -12.15 -0.68
C GLU A 86 -0.12 -11.92 0.68
N VAL A 87 -0.15 -10.66 1.12
CA VAL A 87 -0.77 -10.28 2.39
C VAL A 87 -1.31 -8.86 2.35
N LEU A 88 -2.45 -8.66 3.01
CA LEU A 88 -2.98 -7.37 3.40
C LEU A 88 -2.85 -7.22 4.92
N VAL A 89 -2.23 -6.12 5.35
CA VAL A 89 -2.15 -5.73 6.77
C VAL A 89 -2.92 -4.44 6.95
N GLN A 90 -3.90 -4.44 7.86
CA GLN A 90 -4.71 -3.29 8.22
C GLN A 90 -4.47 -2.94 9.68
N VAL A 91 -4.42 -1.65 9.98
CA VAL A 91 -4.34 -1.11 11.33
C VAL A 91 -5.35 0.02 11.49
N ALA A 92 -5.96 0.14 12.66
CA ALA A 92 -6.87 1.22 12.99
C ALA A 92 -6.54 1.83 14.36
N TYR A 93 -6.79 3.14 14.51
CA TYR A 93 -6.54 3.88 15.75
C TYR A 93 -7.79 4.65 16.17
N ALA A 94 -7.95 4.83 17.47
CA ALA A 94 -8.87 5.81 18.04
C ALA A 94 -8.11 7.10 18.37
N ILE A 95 -8.75 8.26 18.16
CA ILE A 95 -8.12 9.55 18.45
C ILE A 95 -7.74 9.67 19.93
N GLY A 96 -6.48 10.02 20.21
CA GLY A 96 -5.95 10.14 21.58
C GLY A 96 -5.54 8.83 22.24
N VAL A 97 -5.66 7.69 21.55
CA VAL A 97 -5.20 6.37 22.04
C VAL A 97 -3.96 5.95 21.28
N ALA A 98 -2.85 5.72 21.99
CA ALA A 98 -1.57 5.36 21.37
C ALA A 98 -1.59 3.95 20.76
N HIS A 99 -2.18 2.98 21.46
CA HIS A 99 -2.28 1.61 20.95
C HIS A 99 -3.36 1.50 19.86
N PRO A 100 -3.10 0.71 18.80
CA PRO A 100 -4.12 0.48 17.77
C PRO A 100 -5.32 -0.26 18.36
N VAL A 101 -6.52 0.08 17.89
CA VAL A 101 -7.76 -0.63 18.25
C VAL A 101 -7.90 -1.95 17.50
N SER A 102 -7.21 -2.09 16.36
CA SER A 102 -7.10 -3.35 15.65
C SER A 102 -5.82 -3.43 14.81
N LEU A 103 -5.27 -4.63 14.73
CA LEU A 103 -4.31 -5.07 13.72
C LEU A 103 -4.89 -6.32 13.07
N HIS A 104 -5.10 -6.29 11.76
CA HIS A 104 -5.71 -7.38 11.00
C HIS A 104 -4.81 -7.80 9.85
N VAL A 105 -4.65 -9.11 9.71
CA VAL A 105 -3.88 -9.76 8.64
C VAL A 105 -4.83 -10.55 7.76
N ASN A 106 -4.62 -10.52 6.46
CA ASN A 106 -5.27 -11.41 5.51
C ASN A 106 -4.22 -11.90 4.50
N THR A 107 -3.89 -13.19 4.54
CA THR A 107 -2.91 -13.80 3.62
C THR A 107 -3.55 -14.33 2.34
N TYR A 108 -4.87 -14.15 2.18
CA TYR A 108 -5.66 -14.64 1.06
C TYR A 108 -5.52 -16.15 0.84
N GLY A 109 -5.25 -16.90 1.91
CA GLY A 109 -5.02 -18.35 1.86
C GLY A 109 -3.65 -18.75 1.33
N THR A 110 -2.69 -17.82 1.21
CA THR A 110 -1.33 -18.08 0.73
C THR A 110 -0.30 -18.30 1.85
N ALA A 111 -0.75 -18.40 3.09
CA ALA A 111 0.12 -18.72 4.23
C ALA A 111 0.84 -20.05 4.02
N LYS A 112 2.14 -20.08 4.33
CA LYS A 112 3.04 -21.26 4.23
C LYS A 112 3.42 -21.81 5.61
N VAL A 113 2.75 -21.30 6.64
CA VAL A 113 2.89 -21.69 8.04
C VAL A 113 1.56 -22.25 8.52
N ASP A 114 1.60 -23.20 9.46
CA ASP A 114 0.40 -23.79 10.06
C ASP A 114 -0.18 -22.88 11.16
N LEU A 115 -0.55 -21.67 10.76
CA LEU A 115 -1.13 -20.64 11.63
C LEU A 115 -2.28 -19.96 10.90
N SER A 116 -3.35 -19.63 11.63
CA SER A 116 -4.40 -18.78 11.10
C SER A 116 -3.92 -17.34 10.94
N ASP A 117 -4.56 -16.56 10.06
CA ASP A 117 -4.26 -15.14 9.90
C ASP A 117 -4.39 -14.36 11.23
N GLY A 118 -5.32 -14.77 12.10
CA GLY A 118 -5.45 -14.22 13.45
C GLY A 118 -4.22 -14.49 14.32
N ALA A 119 -3.74 -15.74 14.36
CA ALA A 119 -2.54 -16.09 15.11
C ALA A 119 -1.28 -15.39 14.56
N ILE A 120 -1.20 -15.21 13.24
CA ILE A 120 -0.15 -14.40 12.61
C ILE A 120 -0.24 -12.94 13.06
N SER A 121 -1.44 -12.37 13.13
CA SER A 121 -1.67 -11.01 13.63
C SER A 121 -1.21 -10.83 15.08
N ASP A 122 -1.49 -11.80 15.95
CA ASP A 122 -1.05 -11.78 17.35
C ASP A 122 0.48 -11.77 17.47
N ILE A 123 1.16 -12.59 16.68
CA ILE A 123 2.63 -12.60 16.61
C ILE A 123 3.16 -11.24 16.14
N ILE A 124 2.58 -10.67 15.08
CA ILE A 124 3.01 -9.35 14.58
C ILE A 124 2.85 -8.27 15.66
N ASN A 125 1.75 -8.26 16.41
CA ASN A 125 1.54 -7.35 17.53
C ASN A 125 2.61 -7.48 18.63
N SER A 126 3.23 -8.66 18.80
CA SER A 126 4.34 -8.86 19.75
C SER A 126 5.70 -8.44 19.20
N VAL A 127 5.88 -8.39 17.87
CA VAL A 127 7.15 -8.09 17.21
C VAL A 127 7.27 -6.61 16.88
N PHE A 128 6.16 -5.98 16.48
CA PHE A 128 6.11 -4.59 16.05
C PHE A 128 5.35 -3.74 17.07
N ASP A 129 6.04 -2.74 17.63
CA ASP A 129 5.36 -1.67 18.35
C ASP A 129 4.69 -0.73 17.34
N MET A 130 3.36 -0.69 17.41
CA MET A 130 2.52 0.12 16.54
C MET A 130 2.06 1.42 17.21
N THR A 131 2.70 1.85 18.30
CA THR A 131 2.40 3.15 18.90
C THR A 131 3.00 4.32 18.09
N PRO A 132 2.27 5.42 17.90
CA PRO A 132 2.81 6.63 17.28
C PRO A 132 3.86 7.33 18.17
N TYR A 133 4.82 8.01 17.53
CA TYR A 133 5.79 8.90 18.21
C TYR A 133 5.15 10.22 18.65
#